data_AF-A0A0A6P086-F1
#
_entry.id   AF-A0A0A6P086-F1
#
_cell.length_a   1.000
_cell.length_b   1.000
_cell.length_c   1.000
_cell.angle_alpha   90.00
_cell.angle_beta   90.00
_cell.angle_gamma   90.00
#
_symmetry.space_group_name_H-M   'P 1'
#
loop_
_entity.id
_entity.type
_entity.pdbx_description
1 polymer ?
#
loop_
_entity_poly.entity_id
_entity_poly.type
_entity_poly.pdbx_seq_one_letter_code
_entity_poly.pdbx_strand_id
1 'polypeptide(L)'
;MIDEVDTLPLALIDLMVAQFRELYLDRQNNWLHGLALVGVRAVLGIESQRGSPFNIQRSLKVPNLTSEEVKELYRQYQEESGQPIKAAVVDKIYQTTKGQPGLVSWFGELLTEKYNPGGDKTLDEETWELVWHFARTREPNNTLLNIIAKAKDLAYQDFLTTLFATSNVPFFFHQPLHNYLYLHGIIEPTLETLPSGEKQDVCRFTSPFVQRCLYDALSQEIIGSETPILALEPLDELTDVFGGNHKGLPLLNLPALLTRYKDYLVRLREKGINPWKEQPRRNEDPALATFKKDLKLTESVGQFHLFSWLRDAVGRRCVVSPELNVASAGSSFPTGNGKVDLHLSCGKQQGIIEVKSFVDSYQIKSDQKQAADYAKNLNIDSVTIALFIPVLEETVLKKRSILEVINGVEVRVVAIGWV
;
A
#
# COMPACT_ATOMS: atom_id res chain seq x y z
N MET A 1 13.51 -33.85 1.00
CA MET A 1 12.91 -32.53 1.28
C MET A 1 11.47 -32.77 1.65
N ILE A 2 10.97 -32.13 2.70
CA ILE A 2 9.57 -32.17 3.11
C ILE A 2 9.06 -30.74 2.99
N ASP A 3 8.07 -30.54 2.13
CA ASP A 3 7.45 -29.23 1.89
C ASP A 3 6.21 -29.04 2.78
N GLU A 4 5.82 -27.78 2.98
CA GLU A 4 4.66 -27.36 3.79
C GLU A 4 4.62 -27.98 5.19
N VAL A 5 5.78 -28.23 5.82
CA VAL A 5 5.83 -28.96 7.09
C VAL A 5 5.18 -28.17 8.24
N ASP A 6 4.99 -26.86 8.08
CA ASP A 6 4.29 -25.97 9.01
C ASP A 6 2.76 -26.15 9.02
N THR A 7 2.23 -26.98 8.11
CA THR A 7 0.82 -27.41 8.14
C THR A 7 0.57 -28.59 9.08
N LEU A 8 1.62 -29.30 9.49
CA LEU A 8 1.52 -30.44 10.40
C LEU A 8 1.19 -29.99 11.83
N PRO A 9 0.48 -30.81 12.62
CA PRO A 9 0.29 -30.55 14.04
C PRO A 9 1.63 -30.44 14.77
N LEU A 10 1.77 -29.47 15.67
CA LEU A 10 3.00 -29.22 16.45
C LEU A 10 3.56 -30.49 17.10
N ALA A 11 2.70 -31.32 17.70
CA ALA A 11 3.13 -32.58 18.33
C ALA A 11 3.78 -33.56 17.34
N LEU A 12 3.34 -33.56 16.08
CA LEU A 12 3.94 -34.39 15.03
C LEU A 12 5.27 -33.81 14.56
N ILE A 13 5.35 -32.48 14.41
CA ILE A 13 6.60 -31.80 14.07
C ILE A 13 7.65 -32.09 15.15
N ASP A 14 7.30 -31.95 16.43
CA ASP A 14 8.18 -32.24 17.57
C ASP A 14 8.70 -33.67 17.56
N LEU A 15 7.81 -34.64 17.30
CA LEU A 15 8.17 -36.05 17.19
C LEU A 15 9.13 -36.29 16.02
N MET A 16 8.80 -35.79 14.83
CA MET A 16 9.63 -35.92 13.63
C MET A 16 11.02 -35.33 13.87
N VAL A 17 11.07 -34.12 14.42
CA VAL A 17 12.30 -33.41 14.77
C VAL A 17 13.15 -34.22 15.77
N ALA A 18 12.54 -34.77 16.82
CA ALA A 18 13.25 -35.58 17.80
C ALA A 18 13.86 -36.83 17.15
N GLN A 19 13.12 -37.51 16.28
CA GLN A 19 13.61 -38.68 15.55
C GLN A 19 14.76 -38.33 14.60
N PHE A 20 14.68 -37.23 13.86
CA PHE A 20 15.78 -36.79 13.00
C PHE A 20 17.04 -36.44 13.79
N ARG A 21 16.89 -35.91 15.00
CA ARG A 21 18.03 -35.68 15.90
C ARG A 21 18.69 -36.99 16.33
N GLU A 22 17.92 -38.02 16.64
CA GLU A 22 18.46 -39.35 16.99
C GLU A 22 19.24 -39.95 15.82
N LEU A 23 18.68 -39.92 14.60
CA LEU A 23 19.36 -40.38 13.38
C LEU A 23 20.67 -39.61 13.13
N TYR A 24 20.66 -38.31 13.40
CA TYR A 24 21.85 -37.46 13.29
C TYR A 24 22.91 -37.78 14.35
N LEU A 25 22.53 -38.15 15.57
CA LEU A 25 23.49 -38.48 16.63
C LEU A 25 24.13 -39.85 16.37
N ASP A 26 23.41 -40.76 15.74
CA ASP A 26 23.88 -42.09 15.36
C ASP A 26 24.28 -42.17 13.87
N ARG A 27 25.11 -41.23 13.40
CA ARG A 27 25.51 -41.15 11.98
C ARG A 27 26.25 -42.39 11.46
N GLN A 28 26.83 -43.20 12.34
CA GLN A 28 27.56 -44.40 11.94
C GLN A 28 26.62 -45.51 11.47
N ASN A 29 25.40 -45.57 12.01
CA ASN A 29 24.39 -46.56 11.65
C ASN A 29 23.24 -45.98 10.81
N ASN A 30 23.23 -44.67 10.56
CA ASN A 30 22.18 -43.99 9.81
C ASN A 30 22.71 -43.28 8.56
N TRP A 31 22.01 -43.46 7.44
CA TRP A 31 22.41 -42.93 6.13
C TRP A 31 21.73 -41.62 5.74
N LEU A 32 21.08 -40.94 6.68
CA LEU A 32 20.44 -39.65 6.42
C LEU A 32 21.51 -38.56 6.32
N HIS A 33 21.84 -38.16 5.08
CA HIS A 33 22.89 -37.18 4.81
C HIS A 33 22.43 -35.72 5.01
N GLY A 34 21.14 -35.45 4.80
CA GLY A 34 20.58 -34.12 4.94
C GLY A 34 19.06 -34.14 4.82
N LEU A 35 18.42 -33.21 5.52
CA LEU A 35 16.98 -33.02 5.51
C LEU A 35 16.69 -31.54 5.32
N ALA A 36 15.91 -31.22 4.29
CA ALA A 36 15.34 -29.90 4.09
C ALA A 36 13.87 -29.95 4.52
N LEU A 37 13.54 -29.17 5.54
CA LEU A 37 12.18 -28.91 6.00
C LEU A 37 11.80 -27.51 5.49
N VAL A 38 10.78 -27.45 4.64
CA VAL A 38 10.33 -26.22 3.99
C VAL A 38 8.95 -25.86 4.55
N GLY A 39 8.74 -24.58 4.82
CA GLY A 39 7.51 -24.05 5.38
C GLY A 39 7.51 -22.52 5.37
N VAL A 40 6.33 -21.91 5.43
CA VAL A 40 6.16 -20.45 5.38
C VAL A 40 6.53 -19.82 6.72
N ARG A 41 6.21 -20.51 7.81
CA ARG A 41 6.72 -20.17 9.13
C ARG A 41 8.07 -20.81 9.29
N ALA A 42 8.96 -20.16 10.04
CA ALA A 42 10.00 -20.90 10.69
C ALA A 42 9.28 -21.94 11.57
N VAL A 43 9.26 -23.18 11.10
CA VAL A 43 8.78 -24.40 11.79
C VAL A 43 9.38 -24.50 13.20
N LEU A 44 10.43 -23.72 13.43
CA LEU A 44 11.38 -23.70 14.52
C LEU A 44 11.00 -22.70 15.64
N GLY A 45 9.82 -22.09 15.58
CA GLY A 45 9.16 -21.46 16.73
C GLY A 45 8.55 -22.45 17.72
N ILE A 46 8.95 -23.72 17.66
CA ILE A 46 8.69 -24.70 18.72
C ILE A 46 9.44 -24.18 19.95
N GLU A 47 8.76 -23.37 20.75
CA GLU A 47 9.13 -23.08 22.13
C GLU A 47 9.02 -24.37 22.94
N SER A 48 9.97 -25.27 22.73
CA SER A 48 10.24 -26.36 23.64
C SER A 48 10.65 -25.71 24.98
N GLN A 49 9.82 -25.85 26.02
CA GLN A 49 10.21 -25.53 27.40
C GLN A 49 11.50 -26.26 27.83
N ARG A 50 11.95 -27.26 27.06
CA ARG A 50 13.16 -28.07 27.29
C ARG A 50 14.41 -27.53 26.58
N GLY A 51 14.34 -26.33 26.00
CA GLY A 51 15.43 -25.70 25.25
C GLY A 51 15.45 -26.10 23.76
N SER A 52 16.17 -25.34 22.93
CA SER A 52 16.29 -25.59 21.49
C SER A 52 16.93 -26.96 21.25
N PRO A 53 16.24 -27.90 20.57
CA PRO A 53 16.83 -29.19 20.22
C PRO A 53 17.98 -29.07 19.20
N PHE A 54 18.28 -27.86 18.70
CA PHE A 54 19.10 -27.65 17.51
C PHE A 54 20.27 -26.70 17.73
N ASN A 55 21.48 -27.27 17.68
CA ASN A 55 22.74 -26.55 17.45
C ASN A 55 23.41 -26.96 16.11
N ILE A 56 22.63 -27.61 15.22
CA ILE A 56 23.10 -28.28 13.99
C ILE A 56 22.31 -27.86 12.73
N GLN A 57 21.54 -26.78 12.80
CA GLN A 57 20.64 -26.36 11.73
C GLN A 57 21.02 -24.99 11.18
N ARG A 58 20.69 -24.78 9.90
CA ARG A 58 20.77 -23.48 9.23
C ARG A 58 19.41 -23.17 8.64
N SER A 59 18.75 -22.12 9.14
CA SER A 59 17.58 -21.56 8.45
C SER A 59 18.07 -20.84 7.19
N LEU A 60 17.52 -21.22 6.04
CA LEU A 60 17.77 -20.56 4.77
C LEU A 60 16.52 -19.75 4.42
N LYS A 61 16.61 -18.43 4.51
CA LYS A 61 15.60 -17.54 3.94
C LYS A 61 15.81 -17.48 2.43
N VAL A 62 14.81 -17.84 1.66
CA VAL A 62 14.78 -17.60 0.21
C VAL A 62 14.32 -16.15 0.00
N PRO A 63 15.17 -15.27 -0.55
CA PRO A 63 14.79 -13.88 -0.81
C PRO A 63 13.88 -13.77 -2.05
N ASN A 64 13.26 -12.60 -2.21
CA ASN A 64 12.65 -12.22 -3.48
C ASN A 64 13.73 -12.06 -4.58
N LEU A 65 13.31 -12.20 -5.83
CA LEU A 65 14.16 -11.95 -6.98
C LEU A 65 14.64 -10.49 -6.99
N THR A 66 15.87 -10.27 -7.37
CA THR A 66 16.42 -8.94 -7.68
C THR A 66 15.91 -8.45 -9.02
N SER A 67 16.04 -7.15 -9.29
CA SER A 67 15.68 -6.56 -10.60
C SER A 67 16.41 -7.27 -11.75
N GLU A 68 17.69 -7.59 -11.55
CA GLU A 68 18.51 -8.28 -12.57
C GLU A 68 18.08 -9.73 -12.77
N GLU A 69 17.70 -10.45 -11.71
CA GLU A 69 17.15 -11.82 -11.85
C GLU A 69 15.79 -11.81 -12.56
N VAL A 70 14.94 -10.81 -12.33
CA VAL A 70 13.68 -10.65 -13.09
C VAL A 70 13.98 -10.34 -14.55
N LYS A 71 14.91 -9.42 -14.86
CA LYS A 71 15.32 -9.14 -16.24
C LYS A 71 15.86 -10.37 -16.95
N GLU A 72 16.68 -11.15 -16.26
CA GLU A 72 17.23 -12.38 -16.76
C GLU A 72 16.15 -13.43 -17.05
N LEU A 73 15.17 -13.60 -16.15
CA LEU A 73 14.03 -14.50 -16.36
C LEU A 73 13.25 -14.15 -17.63
N TYR A 74 12.94 -12.87 -17.84
CA TYR A 74 12.23 -12.42 -19.04
C TYR A 74 13.11 -12.43 -20.30
N ARG A 75 14.44 -12.31 -20.17
CA ARG A 75 15.38 -12.52 -21.28
C ARG A 75 15.36 -13.96 -21.77
N GLN A 76 15.41 -14.93 -20.86
CA GLN A 76 15.33 -16.35 -21.21
C GLN A 76 14.03 -16.67 -21.95
N TYR A 77 12.89 -16.16 -21.47
CA TYR A 77 11.62 -16.30 -22.17
C TYR A 77 11.66 -15.72 -23.60
N GLN A 78 12.23 -14.53 -23.80
CA GLN A 78 12.35 -13.91 -25.13
C GLN A 78 13.22 -14.76 -26.07
N GLU A 79 14.29 -15.36 -25.56
CA GLU A 79 15.19 -16.23 -26.33
C GLU A 79 14.53 -17.55 -26.75
N GLU A 80 13.72 -18.13 -25.85
CA GLU A 80 13.04 -19.40 -26.09
C GLU A 80 11.79 -19.24 -26.97
N SER A 81 10.99 -18.20 -26.73
CA SER A 81 9.72 -17.98 -27.45
C SER A 81 9.89 -17.19 -28.75
N GLY A 82 10.96 -16.40 -28.86
CA GLY A 82 11.14 -15.41 -29.93
C GLY A 82 10.25 -14.18 -29.80
N GLN A 83 9.38 -14.09 -28.79
CA GLN A 83 8.48 -12.96 -28.61
C GLN A 83 9.22 -11.77 -27.96
N PRO A 84 9.26 -10.59 -28.59
CA PRO A 84 9.95 -9.43 -28.03
C PRO A 84 9.18 -8.79 -26.85
N ILE A 85 9.90 -8.36 -25.81
CA ILE A 85 9.35 -7.66 -24.64
C ILE A 85 10.12 -6.37 -24.43
N LYS A 86 9.41 -5.24 -24.29
CA LYS A 86 10.08 -3.97 -23.95
C LYS A 86 10.64 -4.01 -22.53
N ALA A 87 11.88 -3.53 -22.36
CA ALA A 87 12.54 -3.44 -21.05
C ALA A 87 11.70 -2.69 -20.00
N ALA A 88 10.98 -1.63 -20.41
CA ALA A 88 10.09 -0.88 -19.52
C ALA A 88 8.98 -1.74 -18.89
N VAL A 89 8.49 -2.77 -19.59
CA VAL A 89 7.48 -3.70 -19.05
C VAL A 89 8.09 -4.55 -17.93
N VAL A 90 9.30 -5.06 -18.16
CA VAL A 90 10.03 -5.87 -17.17
C VAL A 90 10.38 -5.05 -15.93
N ASP A 91 10.80 -3.80 -16.11
CA ASP A 91 11.03 -2.87 -15.01
C ASP A 91 9.75 -2.60 -14.22
N LYS A 92 8.61 -2.40 -14.90
CA LYS A 92 7.29 -2.23 -14.24
C LYS A 92 6.87 -3.48 -13.46
N ILE A 93 7.12 -4.69 -13.98
CA ILE A 93 6.86 -5.95 -13.25
C ILE A 93 7.66 -5.98 -11.95
N TYR A 94 8.97 -5.73 -12.01
CA TYR A 94 9.80 -5.73 -10.82
C TYR A 94 9.37 -4.65 -9.81
N GLN A 95 9.14 -3.41 -10.29
CA GLN A 95 8.69 -2.31 -9.45
C GLN A 95 7.39 -2.64 -8.71
N THR A 96 6.45 -3.22 -9.44
CA THR A 96 5.11 -3.60 -8.98
C THR A 96 5.12 -4.73 -7.97
N THR A 97 5.94 -5.76 -8.19
CA THR A 97 5.94 -7.01 -7.42
C THR A 97 7.03 -7.08 -6.36
N LYS A 98 8.02 -6.17 -6.43
CA LYS A 98 9.27 -6.21 -5.64
C LYS A 98 9.98 -7.57 -5.73
N GLY A 99 9.88 -8.22 -6.89
CA GLY A 99 10.54 -9.49 -7.17
C GLY A 99 9.94 -10.70 -6.47
N GLN A 100 8.74 -10.58 -5.88
CA GLN A 100 8.07 -11.71 -5.23
C GLN A 100 7.80 -12.81 -6.29
N PRO A 101 8.44 -14.00 -6.20
CA PRO A 101 8.52 -14.93 -7.32
C PRO A 101 7.16 -15.37 -7.88
N GLY A 102 6.19 -15.61 -6.98
CA GLY A 102 4.84 -16.02 -7.38
C GLY A 102 4.13 -14.94 -8.21
N LEU A 103 4.19 -13.68 -7.79
CA LEU A 103 3.60 -12.56 -8.53
C LEU A 103 4.36 -12.27 -9.82
N VAL A 104 5.71 -12.31 -9.81
CA VAL A 104 6.53 -12.11 -11.03
C VAL A 104 6.14 -13.11 -12.10
N SER A 105 6.05 -14.39 -11.75
CA SER A 105 5.68 -15.47 -12.68
C SER A 105 4.21 -15.37 -13.11
N TRP A 106 3.31 -15.02 -12.18
CA TRP A 106 1.89 -14.87 -12.50
C TRP A 106 1.63 -13.69 -13.47
N PHE A 107 2.29 -12.55 -13.27
CA PHE A 107 2.25 -11.46 -14.26
C PHE A 107 2.84 -11.90 -15.60
N GLY A 108 3.89 -12.73 -15.58
CA GLY A 108 4.45 -13.38 -16.76
C GLY A 108 3.38 -14.16 -17.54
N GLU A 109 2.75 -15.14 -16.89
CA GLU A 109 1.65 -15.95 -17.46
C GLU A 109 0.53 -15.07 -18.05
N LEU A 110 0.12 -14.03 -17.33
CA LEU A 110 -0.92 -13.11 -17.81
C LEU A 110 -0.50 -12.38 -19.09
N LEU A 111 0.75 -11.92 -19.18
CA LEU A 111 1.30 -11.19 -20.33
C LEU A 111 1.57 -12.11 -21.53
N THR A 112 2.14 -13.28 -21.28
CA THR A 112 2.71 -14.16 -22.32
C THR A 112 1.76 -15.26 -22.77
N GLU A 113 0.71 -15.58 -22.00
CA GLU A 113 -0.24 -16.63 -22.37
C GLU A 113 -1.66 -16.07 -22.46
N LYS A 114 -2.20 -15.54 -21.37
CA LYS A 114 -3.64 -15.25 -21.27
C LYS A 114 -4.08 -14.00 -22.03
N TYR A 115 -3.33 -12.92 -21.90
CA TYR A 115 -3.60 -11.63 -22.53
C TYR A 115 -2.54 -11.27 -23.58
N ASN A 116 -1.85 -12.29 -24.09
CA ASN A 116 -0.86 -12.12 -25.14
C ASN A 116 -1.52 -11.61 -26.43
N PRO A 117 -1.08 -10.48 -27.00
CA PRO A 117 -1.66 -9.93 -28.23
C PRO A 117 -1.27 -10.71 -29.50
N GLY A 118 -0.38 -11.70 -29.40
CA GLY A 118 0.15 -12.55 -30.47
C GLY A 118 1.67 -12.69 -30.35
N GLY A 119 2.22 -13.88 -30.61
CA GLY A 119 3.66 -14.16 -30.42
C GLY A 119 4.60 -13.34 -31.32
N ASP A 120 4.08 -12.78 -32.43
CA ASP A 120 4.78 -11.87 -33.33
C ASP A 120 4.76 -10.40 -32.86
N LYS A 121 3.93 -10.07 -31.87
CA LYS A 121 3.79 -8.71 -31.34
C LYS A 121 4.65 -8.50 -30.11
N THR A 122 5.18 -7.29 -30.00
CA THR A 122 5.95 -6.86 -28.84
C THR A 122 5.04 -6.64 -27.63
N LEU A 123 5.42 -7.24 -26.49
CA LEU A 123 4.79 -6.93 -25.21
C LEU A 123 5.29 -5.57 -24.73
N ASP A 124 4.39 -4.59 -24.70
CA ASP A 124 4.68 -3.20 -24.43
C ASP A 124 3.86 -2.62 -23.28
N GLU A 125 3.97 -1.31 -23.06
CA GLU A 125 3.33 -0.63 -21.95
C GLU A 125 1.79 -0.69 -22.04
N GLU A 126 1.21 -0.69 -23.24
CA GLU A 126 -0.25 -0.82 -23.41
C GLU A 126 -0.73 -2.21 -22.96
N THR A 127 0.00 -3.25 -23.37
CA THR A 127 -0.26 -4.62 -22.93
C THR A 127 -0.12 -4.76 -21.41
N TRP A 128 0.91 -4.13 -20.83
CA TRP A 128 1.10 -4.07 -19.39
C TRP A 128 -0.07 -3.39 -18.66
N GLU A 129 -0.53 -2.21 -19.10
CA GLU A 129 -1.62 -1.50 -18.41
C GLU A 129 -2.92 -2.31 -18.43
N LEU A 130 -3.18 -3.04 -19.52
CA LEU A 130 -4.31 -3.95 -19.63
C LEU A 130 -4.21 -5.12 -18.63
N VAL A 131 -3.06 -5.80 -18.59
CA VAL A 131 -2.81 -6.90 -17.65
C VAL A 131 -2.85 -6.41 -16.20
N TRP A 132 -2.25 -5.26 -15.91
CA TRP A 132 -2.29 -4.61 -14.60
C TRP A 132 -3.72 -4.35 -14.13
N HIS A 133 -4.59 -3.90 -15.05
CA HIS A 133 -6.00 -3.73 -14.75
C HIS A 133 -6.67 -5.07 -14.42
N PHE A 134 -6.53 -6.09 -15.29
CA PHE A 134 -7.18 -7.39 -15.09
C PHE A 134 -6.65 -8.15 -13.87
N ALA A 135 -5.35 -8.08 -13.58
CA ALA A 135 -4.74 -8.67 -12.39
C ALA A 135 -5.38 -8.13 -11.09
N ARG A 136 -5.84 -6.88 -11.08
CA ARG A 136 -6.50 -6.28 -9.92
C ARG A 136 -8.00 -6.54 -9.84
N THR A 137 -8.68 -6.66 -10.99
CA THR A 137 -10.15 -6.57 -11.03
C THR A 137 -10.84 -7.85 -11.49
N ARG A 138 -10.15 -8.73 -12.21
CA ARG A 138 -10.74 -9.88 -12.89
C ARG A 138 -10.08 -11.20 -12.51
N GLU A 139 -8.77 -11.21 -12.38
CA GLU A 139 -8.01 -12.46 -12.25
C GLU A 139 -7.90 -12.93 -10.81
N PRO A 140 -8.26 -14.20 -10.52
CA PRO A 140 -8.06 -14.75 -9.20
C PRO A 140 -6.58 -15.04 -8.97
N ASN A 141 -6.08 -14.68 -7.79
CA ASN A 141 -4.76 -15.09 -7.31
C ASN A 141 -4.87 -15.55 -5.85
N ASN A 142 -4.64 -16.83 -5.60
CA ASN A 142 -4.85 -17.42 -4.27
C ASN A 142 -3.97 -16.79 -3.18
N THR A 143 -2.73 -16.42 -3.52
CA THR A 143 -1.83 -15.72 -2.61
C THR A 143 -2.41 -14.37 -2.22
N LEU A 144 -2.87 -13.60 -3.20
CA LEU A 144 -3.49 -12.29 -2.95
C LEU A 144 -4.79 -12.41 -2.15
N LEU A 145 -5.67 -13.35 -2.52
CA LEU A 145 -6.93 -13.57 -1.81
C LEU A 145 -6.70 -13.95 -0.34
N ASN A 146 -5.67 -14.75 -0.06
CA ASN A 146 -5.27 -15.11 1.31
C ASN A 146 -4.72 -13.90 2.09
N ILE A 147 -3.87 -13.08 1.44
CA ILE A 147 -3.35 -11.83 2.01
C ILE A 147 -4.51 -10.88 2.37
N ILE A 148 -5.46 -10.68 1.45
CA ILE A 148 -6.64 -9.84 1.67
C ILE A 148 -7.49 -10.41 2.82
N ALA A 149 -7.78 -11.70 2.82
CA ALA A 149 -8.60 -12.33 3.87
C ALA A 149 -8.01 -12.11 5.28
N LYS A 150 -6.68 -12.20 5.41
CA LYS A 150 -6.00 -11.93 6.69
C LYS A 150 -5.97 -10.46 7.06
N ALA A 151 -5.79 -9.58 6.08
CA ALA A 151 -5.78 -8.14 6.30
C ALA A 151 -7.16 -7.59 6.71
N LYS A 152 -8.24 -8.29 6.35
CA LYS A 152 -9.62 -7.94 6.74
C LYS A 152 -9.95 -8.24 8.21
N ASP A 153 -9.12 -9.00 8.92
CA ASP A 153 -9.33 -9.22 10.35
C ASP A 153 -9.39 -7.86 11.09
N LEU A 154 -10.49 -7.63 11.80
CA LEU A 154 -10.76 -6.41 12.57
C LEU A 154 -9.62 -6.10 13.55
N ALA A 155 -8.89 -7.11 14.03
CA ALA A 155 -7.75 -6.94 14.92
C ALA A 155 -6.58 -6.16 14.29
N TYR A 156 -6.49 -6.10 12.95
CA TYR A 156 -5.38 -5.48 12.22
C TYR A 156 -5.79 -4.25 11.40
N GLN A 157 -7.09 -4.01 11.19
CA GLN A 157 -7.57 -2.91 10.37
C GLN A 157 -7.05 -1.55 10.85
N ASP A 158 -7.07 -1.27 12.15
CA ASP A 158 -6.58 0.01 12.70
C ASP A 158 -5.10 0.27 12.35
N PHE A 159 -4.28 -0.78 12.45
CA PHE A 159 -2.86 -0.70 12.11
C PHE A 159 -2.66 -0.49 10.61
N LEU A 160 -3.34 -1.27 9.76
CA LEU A 160 -3.21 -1.16 8.31
C LEU A 160 -3.69 0.19 7.80
N THR A 161 -4.79 0.69 8.35
CA THR A 161 -5.36 2.01 8.07
C THR A 161 -4.35 3.09 8.45
N THR A 162 -3.69 2.98 9.61
CA THR A 162 -2.57 3.85 10.00
C THR A 162 -1.39 3.75 9.03
N LEU A 163 -1.04 2.55 8.59
CA LEU A 163 0.08 2.32 7.68
C LEU A 163 -0.13 3.00 6.31
N PHE A 164 -1.37 2.99 5.78
CA PHE A 164 -1.72 3.69 4.52
C PHE A 164 -1.60 5.22 4.62
N ALA A 165 -1.74 5.78 5.82
CA ALA A 165 -1.65 7.22 6.07
C ALA A 165 -0.23 7.66 6.47
N THR A 166 0.51 6.79 7.15
CA THR A 166 1.79 7.13 7.80
C THR A 166 2.95 6.36 7.16
N SER A 167 3.95 7.09 6.63
CA SER A 167 5.10 6.46 5.98
C SER A 167 6.11 5.85 6.96
N ASN A 168 6.20 6.30 8.22
CA ASN A 168 7.30 5.96 9.13
C ASN A 168 6.79 5.24 10.39
N VAL A 169 5.94 4.23 10.22
CA VAL A 169 5.51 3.38 11.34
C VAL A 169 6.68 2.46 11.72
N PRO A 170 7.20 2.50 12.96
CA PRO A 170 8.33 1.66 13.34
C PRO A 170 8.01 0.17 13.27
N PHE A 171 8.93 -0.62 12.75
CA PHE A 171 8.82 -2.07 12.72
C PHE A 171 9.54 -2.70 13.91
N PHE A 172 8.89 -3.67 14.55
CA PHE A 172 9.45 -4.43 15.64
C PHE A 172 9.09 -5.90 15.48
N PHE A 173 10.07 -6.74 15.13
CA PHE A 173 9.82 -8.16 14.84
C PHE A 173 9.21 -8.94 16.01
N HIS A 174 9.53 -8.56 17.24
CA HIS A 174 9.02 -9.21 18.45
C HIS A 174 7.60 -8.77 18.83
N GLN A 175 7.03 -7.76 18.16
CA GLN A 175 5.63 -7.41 18.37
C GLN A 175 4.73 -8.43 17.64
N PRO A 176 3.78 -9.08 18.34
CA PRO A 176 2.96 -10.15 17.74
C PRO A 176 2.24 -9.73 16.45
N LEU A 177 1.70 -8.50 16.42
CA LEU A 177 1.02 -7.95 15.25
C LEU A 177 1.97 -7.82 14.06
N HIS A 178 3.14 -7.20 14.25
CA HIS A 178 4.13 -7.03 13.18
C HIS A 178 4.65 -8.38 12.67
N ASN A 179 4.93 -9.31 13.59
CA ASN A 179 5.36 -10.65 13.24
C ASN A 179 4.32 -11.38 12.38
N TYR A 180 3.05 -11.35 12.80
CA TYR A 180 1.97 -11.98 12.07
C TYR A 180 1.82 -11.42 10.65
N LEU A 181 1.74 -10.09 10.52
CA LEU A 181 1.60 -9.42 9.22
C LEU A 181 2.83 -9.64 8.32
N TYR A 182 4.03 -9.70 8.88
CA TYR A 182 5.26 -10.03 8.17
C TYR A 182 5.24 -11.47 7.64
N LEU A 183 4.93 -12.44 8.49
CA LEU A 183 4.89 -13.87 8.12
C LEU A 183 3.82 -14.18 7.08
N HIS A 184 2.78 -13.34 6.99
CA HIS A 184 1.71 -13.48 6.02
C HIS A 184 1.90 -12.62 4.76
N GLY A 185 3.07 -12.00 4.60
CA GLY A 185 3.43 -11.27 3.38
C GLY A 185 2.64 -9.97 3.18
N ILE A 186 2.11 -9.39 4.26
CA ILE A 186 1.40 -8.10 4.22
C ILE A 186 2.40 -6.95 4.35
N ILE A 187 3.33 -7.06 5.30
CA ILE A 187 4.35 -6.04 5.56
C ILE A 187 5.78 -6.59 5.53
N GLU A 188 6.75 -5.71 5.33
CA GLU A 188 8.18 -5.96 5.47
C GLU A 188 8.91 -4.79 6.16
N PRO A 189 10.02 -5.06 6.87
CA PRO A 189 10.88 -4.00 7.39
C PRO A 189 11.71 -3.37 6.27
N THR A 190 11.82 -2.05 6.27
CA THR A 190 12.79 -1.30 5.46
C THR A 190 13.58 -0.37 6.35
N LEU A 191 14.90 -0.43 6.24
CA LEU A 191 15.80 0.42 7.01
C LEU A 191 15.77 1.85 6.48
N GLU A 192 15.29 2.78 7.29
CA GLU A 192 15.22 4.21 6.97
C GLU A 192 16.15 5.01 7.87
N THR A 193 16.58 6.18 7.40
CA THR A 193 17.31 7.16 8.21
C THR A 193 16.35 8.27 8.63
N LEU A 194 16.08 8.38 9.92
CA LEU A 194 15.20 9.40 10.48
C LEU A 194 15.83 10.80 10.36
N PRO A 195 15.05 11.88 10.46
CA PRO A 195 15.58 13.25 10.50
C PRO A 195 16.61 13.49 11.62
N SER A 196 16.57 12.68 12.68
CA SER A 196 17.57 12.68 13.76
C SER A 196 18.93 12.10 13.36
N GLY A 197 19.03 11.46 12.19
CA GLY A 197 20.21 10.71 11.74
C GLY A 197 20.27 9.26 12.23
N GLU A 198 19.34 8.84 13.09
CA GLU A 198 19.24 7.45 13.55
C GLU A 198 18.64 6.55 12.46
N LYS A 199 19.13 5.31 12.39
CA LYS A 199 18.56 4.28 11.51
C LYS A 199 17.47 3.52 12.24
N GLN A 200 16.32 3.33 11.60
CA GLN A 200 15.19 2.58 12.15
C GLN A 200 14.53 1.76 11.04
N ASP A 201 14.21 0.50 11.34
CA ASP A 201 13.32 -0.28 10.48
C ASP A 201 11.89 0.26 10.60
N VAL A 202 11.28 0.54 9.45
CA VAL A 202 9.88 0.95 9.35
C VAL A 202 9.07 -0.10 8.60
N CYS A 203 7.79 -0.18 8.93
CA CYS A 203 6.82 -1.03 8.24
C CYS A 203 6.58 -0.49 6.83
N ARG A 204 6.69 -1.36 5.83
CA ARG A 204 6.27 -1.14 4.43
C ARG A 204 5.37 -2.27 3.99
N PHE A 205 4.48 -2.04 3.03
CA PHE A 205 3.82 -3.16 2.36
C PHE A 205 4.82 -3.91 1.48
N THR A 206 4.67 -5.24 1.39
CA THR A 206 5.62 -6.13 0.70
C THR A 206 5.78 -5.85 -0.80
N SER A 207 4.78 -5.25 -1.44
CA SER A 207 4.90 -4.76 -2.81
C SER A 207 3.84 -3.69 -3.11
N PRO A 208 4.10 -2.81 -4.09
CA PRO A 208 3.09 -1.88 -4.60
C PRO A 208 1.79 -2.59 -5.03
N PHE A 209 1.88 -3.76 -5.64
CA PHE A 209 0.70 -4.54 -6.02
C PHE A 209 -0.14 -4.96 -4.81
N VAL A 210 0.50 -5.57 -3.80
CA VAL A 210 -0.18 -6.00 -2.57
C VAL A 210 -0.82 -4.79 -1.87
N GLN A 211 -0.09 -3.70 -1.73
CA GLN A 211 -0.60 -2.47 -1.13
C GLN A 211 -1.84 -1.95 -1.87
N ARG A 212 -1.78 -1.89 -3.21
CA ARG A 212 -2.88 -1.41 -4.04
C ARG A 212 -4.13 -2.27 -3.88
N CYS A 213 -4.00 -3.59 -3.92
CA CYS A 213 -5.10 -4.52 -3.76
C CYS A 213 -5.70 -4.49 -2.34
N LEU A 214 -4.84 -4.38 -1.31
CA LEU A 214 -5.30 -4.19 0.07
C LEU A 214 -6.06 -2.88 0.25
N TYR A 215 -5.57 -1.79 -0.34
CA TYR A 215 -6.25 -0.51 -0.30
C TYR A 215 -7.63 -0.59 -0.97
N ASP A 216 -7.73 -1.21 -2.15
CA ASP A 216 -9.01 -1.40 -2.85
C ASP A 216 -9.99 -2.26 -2.02
N ALA A 217 -9.52 -3.35 -1.42
CA ALA A 217 -10.35 -4.26 -0.62
C ALA A 217 -10.82 -3.63 0.70
N LEU A 218 -9.93 -2.94 1.43
CA LEU A 218 -10.24 -2.32 2.71
C LEU A 218 -11.07 -1.04 2.55
N SER A 219 -10.88 -0.28 1.46
CA SER A 219 -11.72 0.90 1.18
C SER A 219 -13.20 0.52 1.10
N GLN A 220 -13.52 -0.59 0.42
CA GLN A 220 -14.90 -1.08 0.30
C GLN A 220 -15.48 -1.50 1.65
N GLU A 221 -14.66 -2.06 2.53
CA GLU A 221 -15.08 -2.55 3.84
C GLU A 221 -15.26 -1.42 4.85
N ILE A 222 -14.37 -0.43 4.83
CA ILE A 222 -14.40 0.72 5.74
C ILE A 222 -15.52 1.70 5.38
N ILE A 223 -15.79 1.90 4.08
CA ILE A 223 -16.72 2.94 3.61
C ILE A 223 -18.09 2.36 3.25
N GLY A 224 -18.15 1.07 2.87
CA GLY A 224 -19.34 0.44 2.33
C GLY A 224 -19.49 0.64 0.81
N SER A 225 -20.42 -0.10 0.21
CA SER A 225 -20.71 -0.07 -1.23
C SER A 225 -21.79 0.94 -1.64
N GLU A 226 -22.49 1.54 -0.68
CA GLU A 226 -23.60 2.45 -0.94
C GLU A 226 -23.21 3.89 -0.61
N THR A 227 -23.37 4.79 -1.59
CA THR A 227 -23.26 6.22 -1.37
C THR A 227 -24.56 6.72 -0.72
N PRO A 228 -24.55 7.18 0.54
CA PRO A 228 -25.77 7.56 1.24
C PRO A 228 -26.44 8.80 0.61
N ILE A 229 -25.67 9.63 -0.08
CA ILE A 229 -26.13 10.79 -0.84
C ILE A 229 -25.30 10.96 -2.11
N LEU A 230 -25.78 11.77 -3.07
CA LEU A 230 -25.03 12.09 -4.28
C LEU A 230 -23.71 12.80 -3.94
N ALA A 231 -22.60 12.32 -4.51
CA ALA A 231 -21.27 12.89 -4.30
C ALA A 231 -21.20 14.37 -4.69
N LEU A 232 -21.89 14.74 -5.76
CA LEU A 232 -22.05 16.12 -6.24
C LEU A 232 -23.50 16.59 -6.12
N GLU A 233 -23.72 17.89 -6.19
CA GLU A 233 -25.06 18.43 -6.40
C GLU A 233 -25.56 18.07 -7.82
N PRO A 234 -26.88 17.81 -8.03
CA PRO A 234 -27.39 17.35 -9.32
C PRO A 234 -27.06 18.21 -10.54
N LEU A 235 -26.76 19.50 -10.34
CA LEU A 235 -26.44 20.47 -11.40
C LEU A 235 -24.96 20.89 -11.41
N ASP A 236 -24.11 20.30 -10.56
CA ASP A 236 -22.68 20.60 -10.58
C ASP A 236 -21.98 19.80 -11.69
N GLU A 237 -21.64 20.50 -12.77
CA GLU A 237 -20.94 19.93 -13.93
C GLU A 237 -19.40 19.93 -13.78
N LEU A 238 -18.87 20.45 -12.68
CA LEU A 238 -17.43 20.59 -12.39
C LEU A 238 -16.66 21.40 -13.44
N THR A 239 -17.32 22.37 -14.09
CA THR A 239 -16.71 23.17 -15.17
C THR A 239 -15.52 24.01 -14.68
N ASP A 240 -15.56 24.50 -13.44
CA ASP A 240 -14.46 25.22 -12.79
C ASP A 240 -13.30 24.32 -12.34
N VAL A 241 -13.56 23.01 -12.16
CA VAL A 241 -12.53 22.00 -11.84
C VAL A 241 -11.75 21.62 -13.09
N PHE A 242 -12.45 21.38 -14.21
CA PHE A 242 -11.83 20.90 -15.46
C PHE A 242 -11.47 22.00 -16.46
N GLY A 243 -12.05 23.20 -16.31
CA GLY A 243 -11.84 24.33 -17.22
C GLY A 243 -10.58 25.15 -16.94
N GLY A 244 -9.77 24.77 -15.95
CA GLY A 244 -8.55 25.48 -15.57
C GLY A 244 -7.46 25.43 -16.64
N ASN A 245 -6.73 26.52 -16.80
CA ASN A 245 -5.45 26.54 -17.52
C ASN A 245 -4.36 27.14 -16.63
N HIS A 246 -3.14 26.67 -16.77
CA HIS A 246 -1.97 27.27 -16.17
C HIS A 246 -0.81 27.24 -17.16
N LYS A 247 -0.23 28.40 -17.47
CA LYS A 247 0.82 28.57 -18.48
C LYS A 247 0.49 27.93 -19.86
N GLY A 248 -0.80 27.94 -20.24
CA GLY A 248 -1.25 27.37 -21.51
C GLY A 248 -1.45 25.84 -21.52
N LEU A 249 -1.23 25.17 -20.39
CA LEU A 249 -1.54 23.74 -20.20
C LEU A 249 -2.86 23.57 -19.43
N PRO A 250 -3.67 22.54 -19.75
CA PRO A 250 -4.85 22.19 -18.98
C PRO A 250 -4.48 21.88 -17.52
N LEU A 251 -5.07 22.58 -16.56
CA LEU A 251 -4.82 22.38 -15.13
C LEU A 251 -6.09 21.88 -14.45
N LEU A 252 -5.96 20.81 -13.66
CA LEU A 252 -7.04 20.32 -12.81
C LEU A 252 -7.10 21.16 -11.52
N ASN A 253 -8.19 21.89 -11.31
CA ASN A 253 -8.37 22.74 -10.14
C ASN A 253 -8.82 21.92 -8.92
N LEU A 254 -7.87 21.22 -8.32
CA LEU A 254 -8.09 20.38 -7.13
C LEU A 254 -8.64 21.14 -5.91
N PRO A 255 -8.29 22.41 -5.63
CA PRO A 255 -8.94 23.18 -4.56
C PRO A 255 -10.45 23.37 -4.78
N ALA A 256 -10.88 23.62 -6.01
CA ALA A 256 -12.32 23.70 -6.31
C ALA A 256 -12.99 22.34 -6.10
N LEU A 257 -12.34 21.25 -6.50
CA LEU A 257 -12.84 19.90 -6.26
C LEU A 257 -12.96 19.57 -4.76
N LEU A 258 -11.93 19.87 -3.96
CA LEU A 258 -11.98 19.69 -2.50
C LEU A 258 -13.00 20.61 -1.81
N THR A 259 -13.40 21.71 -2.45
CA THR A 259 -14.53 22.52 -1.97
C THR A 259 -15.85 21.73 -2.07
N ARG A 260 -16.08 21.01 -3.18
CA ARG A 260 -17.27 20.13 -3.33
C ARG A 260 -17.26 18.99 -2.32
N TYR A 261 -16.08 18.48 -1.97
CA TYR A 261 -15.96 17.50 -0.89
C TYR A 261 -16.39 18.07 0.46
N LYS A 262 -15.99 19.30 0.78
CA LYS A 262 -16.45 19.99 1.99
C LYS A 262 -17.96 20.18 2.01
N ASP A 263 -18.54 20.58 0.88
CA ASP A 263 -19.99 20.72 0.73
C ASP A 263 -20.70 19.37 0.90
N TYR A 264 -20.15 18.29 0.34
CA TYR A 264 -20.63 16.92 0.58
C TYR A 264 -20.60 16.53 2.07
N LEU A 265 -19.52 16.84 2.80
CA LEU A 265 -19.43 16.59 4.24
C LEU A 265 -20.47 17.39 5.05
N VAL A 266 -20.77 18.63 4.62
CA VAL A 266 -21.84 19.44 5.23
C VAL A 266 -23.21 18.76 5.02
N ARG A 267 -23.50 18.32 3.78
CA ARG A 267 -24.77 17.64 3.45
C ARG A 267 -24.94 16.31 4.18
N LEU A 268 -23.87 15.55 4.38
CA LEU A 268 -23.92 14.36 5.23
C LEU A 268 -24.34 14.70 6.66
N ARG A 269 -23.72 15.73 7.24
CA ARG A 269 -24.01 16.18 8.61
C ARG A 269 -25.45 16.67 8.76
N GLU A 270 -25.97 17.41 7.78
CA GLU A 270 -27.37 17.87 7.77
C GLU A 270 -28.36 16.71 7.79
N LYS A 271 -27.98 15.54 7.25
CA LYS A 271 -28.77 14.30 7.33
C LYS A 271 -28.47 13.45 8.57
N GLY A 272 -27.65 13.96 9.50
CA GLY A 272 -27.23 13.23 10.69
C GLY A 272 -26.24 12.09 10.43
N ILE A 273 -25.67 12.02 9.23
CA ILE A 273 -24.69 11.00 8.84
C ILE A 273 -23.30 11.52 9.19
N ASN A 274 -22.58 10.80 10.05
CA ASN A 274 -21.19 11.11 10.36
C ASN A 274 -20.30 10.05 9.71
N PRO A 275 -19.53 10.39 8.65
CA PRO A 275 -18.64 9.43 7.97
C PRO A 275 -17.46 8.99 8.85
N TRP A 276 -17.29 9.61 10.02
CA TRP A 276 -16.25 9.32 11.01
C TRP A 276 -16.77 8.44 12.17
N LYS A 277 -18.07 8.14 12.23
CA LYS A 277 -18.66 7.22 13.23
C LYS A 277 -18.95 5.87 12.60
N GLU A 278 -18.72 4.84 13.43
CA GLU A 278 -18.83 3.40 13.14
C GLU A 278 -17.62 2.75 12.46
N GLN A 279 -16.48 2.76 13.15
CA GLN A 279 -15.66 1.55 13.20
C GLN A 279 -16.05 0.80 14.47
N PRO A 280 -16.32 -0.53 14.42
CA PRO A 280 -16.61 -1.31 15.61
C PRO A 280 -15.36 -1.33 16.51
N ARG A 281 -15.28 -0.35 17.42
CA ARG A 281 -14.25 -0.33 18.44
C ARG A 281 -14.61 -1.37 19.49
N ARG A 282 -13.70 -2.32 19.67
CA ARG A 282 -13.59 -3.23 20.83
C ARG A 282 -13.99 -2.49 22.10
N ASN A 283 -15.15 -2.81 22.66
CA ASN A 283 -15.57 -2.43 24.01
C ASN A 283 -16.59 -3.45 24.52
N GLU A 284 -16.14 -4.67 24.79
CA GLU A 284 -16.78 -5.53 25.80
C GLU A 284 -15.76 -6.14 26.79
N ASP A 285 -14.47 -5.78 26.70
CA ASP A 285 -13.48 -6.16 27.72
C ASP A 285 -12.98 -4.93 28.49
N PRO A 286 -13.48 -4.71 29.73
CA PRO A 286 -13.09 -3.57 30.58
C PRO A 286 -11.60 -3.57 30.97
N ALA A 287 -10.87 -4.68 30.80
CA ALA A 287 -9.47 -4.78 31.22
C ALA A 287 -8.48 -4.13 30.24
N LEU A 288 -8.91 -3.77 29.01
CA LEU A 288 -8.04 -3.21 27.97
C LEU A 288 -8.36 -1.75 27.59
N ALA A 289 -9.19 -1.06 28.38
CA ALA A 289 -9.71 0.27 28.11
C ALA A 289 -8.75 1.44 28.46
N THR A 290 -7.44 1.25 28.29
CA THR A 290 -6.43 2.25 28.72
C THR A 290 -5.56 2.81 27.59
N PHE A 291 -6.02 2.79 26.33
CA PHE A 291 -5.31 3.46 25.24
C PHE A 291 -6.21 4.49 24.53
N LYS A 292 -5.89 5.76 24.87
CA LYS A 292 -6.15 7.06 24.23
C LYS A 292 -7.15 7.10 23.05
N LYS A 293 -8.07 8.08 23.13
CA LYS A 293 -8.73 8.72 21.96
C LYS A 293 -7.65 9.32 21.05
N ASP A 294 -7.02 8.51 20.20
CA ASP A 294 -6.00 8.99 19.28
C ASP A 294 -6.63 9.63 18.04
N LEU A 295 -6.29 10.90 17.79
CA LEU A 295 -6.60 11.68 16.58
C LEU A 295 -6.04 11.05 15.28
N LYS A 296 -5.24 9.98 15.39
CA LYS A 296 -4.62 9.27 14.26
C LYS A 296 -5.56 8.30 13.53
N LEU A 297 -6.57 7.76 14.23
CA LEU A 297 -7.57 6.85 13.62
C LEU A 297 -8.48 7.58 12.63
N THR A 298 -8.69 8.87 12.79
CA THR A 298 -9.52 9.69 11.90
C THR A 298 -8.78 10.20 10.66
N GLU A 299 -7.44 10.27 10.71
CA GLU A 299 -6.59 10.61 9.55
C GLU A 299 -6.80 9.63 8.40
N SER A 300 -6.73 8.35 8.74
CA SER A 300 -6.72 7.26 7.79
C SER A 300 -8.12 6.95 7.26
N VAL A 301 -9.16 7.09 8.08
CA VAL A 301 -10.56 7.08 7.61
C VAL A 301 -10.84 8.27 6.67
N GLY A 302 -10.31 9.46 6.96
CA GLY A 302 -10.45 10.65 6.11
C GLY A 302 -9.88 10.43 4.70
N GLN A 303 -8.75 9.75 4.61
CA GLN A 303 -8.12 9.38 3.34
C GLN A 303 -8.98 8.41 2.52
N PHE A 304 -9.47 7.34 3.15
CA PHE A 304 -10.36 6.37 2.52
C PHE A 304 -11.66 7.03 2.05
N HIS A 305 -12.31 7.82 2.90
CA HIS A 305 -13.55 8.50 2.56
C HIS A 305 -13.37 9.51 1.41
N LEU A 306 -12.28 10.29 1.42
CA LEU A 306 -11.96 11.19 0.31
C LEU A 306 -11.72 10.41 -1.00
N PHE A 307 -10.99 9.30 -0.95
CA PHE A 307 -10.76 8.46 -2.12
C PHE A 307 -12.07 7.93 -2.70
N SER A 308 -12.98 7.40 -1.87
CA SER A 308 -14.28 6.92 -2.33
C SER A 308 -15.12 8.04 -2.94
N TRP A 309 -15.22 9.19 -2.24
CA TRP A 309 -15.94 10.35 -2.77
C TRP A 309 -15.37 10.83 -4.12
N LEU A 310 -14.04 10.86 -4.29
CA LEU A 310 -13.42 11.22 -5.56
C LEU A 310 -13.81 10.25 -6.68
N ARG A 311 -13.84 8.95 -6.40
CA ARG A 311 -14.28 7.95 -7.39
C ARG A 311 -15.73 8.19 -7.81
N ASP A 312 -16.60 8.55 -6.88
CA ASP A 312 -18.01 8.82 -7.20
C ASP A 312 -18.20 10.16 -7.92
N ALA A 313 -17.47 11.20 -7.51
CA ALA A 313 -17.58 12.54 -8.05
C ALA A 313 -16.98 12.67 -9.45
N VAL A 314 -15.79 12.09 -9.68
CA VAL A 314 -15.02 12.29 -10.92
C VAL A 314 -14.67 11.01 -11.66
N GLY A 315 -14.98 9.82 -11.13
CA GLY A 315 -14.56 8.53 -11.72
C GLY A 315 -15.04 8.26 -13.15
N ARG A 316 -16.06 9.00 -13.63
CA ARG A 316 -16.50 8.95 -15.03
C ARG A 316 -15.59 9.74 -15.99
N ARG A 317 -14.85 10.72 -15.48
CA ARG A 317 -13.96 11.61 -16.26
C ARG A 317 -12.47 11.38 -15.95
N CYS A 318 -12.18 10.82 -14.78
CA CYS A 318 -10.83 10.69 -14.25
C CYS A 318 -10.59 9.28 -13.71
N VAL A 319 -9.37 8.80 -13.88
CA VAL A 319 -8.84 7.69 -13.11
C VAL A 319 -8.35 8.25 -11.77
N VAL A 320 -8.96 7.80 -10.68
CA VAL A 320 -8.52 8.10 -9.31
C VAL A 320 -7.71 6.91 -8.80
N SER A 321 -6.41 7.12 -8.63
CA SER A 321 -5.47 6.12 -8.19
C SER A 321 -4.82 6.57 -6.90
N PRO A 322 -4.84 5.78 -5.82
CA PRO A 322 -3.88 5.90 -4.76
C PRO A 322 -2.55 5.47 -5.36
N GLU A 323 -1.73 6.46 -5.74
CA GLU A 323 -0.42 6.17 -6.28
C GLU A 323 0.57 5.92 -5.16
N LEU A 324 1.40 4.94 -5.45
CA LEU A 324 2.44 4.44 -4.58
C LEU A 324 3.69 5.21 -4.95
N ASN A 325 4.35 5.74 -3.92
CA ASN A 325 5.67 6.32 -4.07
C ASN A 325 6.67 5.24 -4.48
N VAL A 326 6.71 4.89 -5.77
CA VAL A 326 7.76 4.08 -6.36
C VAL A 326 8.77 5.07 -6.90
N ALA A 327 9.88 5.23 -6.19
CA ALA A 327 11.00 6.03 -6.65
C ALA A 327 11.33 5.66 -8.11
N SER A 328 11.26 6.67 -8.99
CA SER A 328 11.93 6.61 -10.29
C SER A 328 13.40 6.28 -10.03
N ALA A 329 13.92 5.24 -10.68
CA ALA A 329 15.30 4.80 -10.53
C ALA A 329 16.26 5.99 -10.68
N GLY A 330 16.84 6.46 -9.56
CA GLY A 330 17.80 7.57 -9.54
C GLY A 330 17.59 8.66 -8.49
N SER A 331 16.45 8.73 -7.79
CA SER A 331 16.24 9.78 -6.76
C SER A 331 16.63 9.32 -5.35
N SER A 332 17.52 10.05 -4.68
CA SER A 332 18.00 9.84 -3.32
C SER A 332 17.00 10.24 -2.21
N PHE A 333 15.69 10.07 -2.44
CA PHE A 333 14.64 10.46 -1.48
C PHE A 333 13.73 9.27 -1.17
N PRO A 334 13.61 8.85 0.10
CA PRO A 334 12.85 7.67 0.50
C PRO A 334 11.38 8.06 0.71
N THR A 335 10.63 8.22 -0.37
CA THR A 335 9.17 8.16 -0.26
C THR A 335 8.80 6.69 -0.40
N GLY A 336 8.72 5.99 0.72
CA GLY A 336 8.48 4.54 0.73
C GLY A 336 7.00 4.16 0.64
N ASN A 337 6.77 2.89 0.31
CA ASN A 337 5.50 2.15 0.21
C ASN A 337 4.67 2.09 1.52
N GLY A 338 4.58 3.17 2.29
CA GLY A 338 3.71 3.25 3.48
C GLY A 338 2.56 4.20 3.21
N LYS A 339 2.89 5.48 2.98
CA LYS A 339 1.90 6.52 2.70
C LYS A 339 1.37 6.43 1.26
N VAL A 340 0.07 6.61 1.13
CA VAL A 340 -0.65 6.66 -0.14
C VAL A 340 -1.09 8.09 -0.48
N ASP A 341 -0.69 8.59 -1.65
CA ASP A 341 -1.13 9.86 -2.20
C ASP A 341 -2.21 9.63 -3.27
N LEU A 342 -3.16 10.56 -3.43
CA LEU A 342 -4.27 10.41 -4.37
C LEU A 342 -3.95 11.12 -5.68
N HIS A 343 -3.69 10.35 -6.72
CA HIS A 343 -3.50 10.83 -8.09
C HIS A 343 -4.81 10.82 -8.87
N LEU A 344 -5.03 11.92 -9.59
CA LEU A 344 -6.12 12.07 -10.53
C LEU A 344 -5.54 12.24 -11.92
N SER A 345 -5.91 11.35 -12.84
CA SER A 345 -5.57 11.45 -14.26
C SER A 345 -6.84 11.59 -15.09
N CYS A 346 -7.04 12.75 -15.71
CA CYS A 346 -8.24 13.13 -16.45
C CYS A 346 -7.85 13.50 -17.90
N GLY A 347 -7.60 12.47 -18.72
CA GLY A 347 -7.05 12.67 -20.06
C GLY A 347 -5.62 13.21 -20.02
N LYS A 348 -5.40 14.46 -20.46
CA LYS A 348 -4.08 15.13 -20.40
C LYS A 348 -3.85 15.91 -19.10
N GLN A 349 -4.88 16.07 -18.28
CA GLN A 349 -4.78 16.74 -16.99
C GLN A 349 -4.37 15.73 -15.91
N GLN A 350 -3.43 16.13 -15.06
CA GLN A 350 -3.04 15.37 -13.88
C GLN A 350 -3.10 16.25 -12.64
N GLY A 351 -3.34 15.63 -11.50
CA GLY A 351 -3.34 16.31 -10.21
C GLY A 351 -3.02 15.36 -9.07
N ILE A 352 -2.33 15.88 -8.06
CA ILE A 352 -1.94 15.15 -6.85
C ILE A 352 -2.63 15.78 -5.65
N ILE A 353 -3.33 14.94 -4.88
CA ILE A 353 -3.84 15.27 -3.56
C ILE A 353 -3.07 14.47 -2.51
N GLU A 354 -2.25 15.15 -1.73
CA GLU A 354 -1.62 14.59 -0.53
C GLU A 354 -2.56 14.77 0.66
N VAL A 355 -2.93 13.67 1.32
CA VAL A 355 -3.79 13.73 2.52
C VAL A 355 -2.89 13.85 3.76
N LYS A 356 -3.25 14.78 4.65
CA LYS A 356 -2.54 15.04 5.92
C LYS A 356 -3.54 15.31 7.03
N SER A 357 -3.22 14.89 8.25
CA SER A 357 -3.90 15.40 9.45
C SER A 357 -3.13 16.52 10.12
N PHE A 358 -3.85 17.49 10.65
CA PHE A 358 -3.27 18.56 11.44
C PHE A 358 -2.86 18.04 12.82
N VAL A 359 -1.55 18.07 13.09
CA VAL A 359 -0.97 17.78 14.41
C VAL A 359 -0.60 19.09 15.12
N ASP A 360 0.22 19.92 14.46
CA ASP A 360 0.61 21.24 14.94
C ASP A 360 0.96 22.19 13.78
N SER A 361 1.23 23.45 14.11
CA SER A 361 1.52 24.49 13.10
C SER A 361 2.93 24.41 12.49
N TYR A 362 3.85 23.68 13.12
CA TYR A 362 5.23 23.53 12.65
C TYR A 362 5.31 22.46 11.56
N GLN A 363 4.58 21.35 11.74
CA GLN A 363 4.55 20.23 10.80
C GLN A 363 4.05 20.63 9.40
N ILE A 364 3.10 21.56 9.29
CA ILE A 364 2.57 22.02 7.99
C ILE A 364 3.66 22.54 7.06
N LYS A 365 4.62 23.33 7.56
CA LYS A 365 5.69 23.88 6.72
C LYS A 365 6.62 22.79 6.19
N SER A 366 6.90 21.79 7.02
CA SER A 366 7.66 20.62 6.62
C SER A 366 6.90 19.80 5.57
N ASP A 367 5.59 19.60 5.77
CA ASP A 367 4.73 18.88 4.85
C ASP A 367 4.62 19.58 3.48
N GLN A 368 4.46 20.90 3.46
CA GLN A 368 4.44 21.70 2.23
C GLN A 368 5.74 21.55 1.43
N LYS A 369 6.89 21.58 2.12
CA LYS A 369 8.20 21.38 1.48
C LYS A 369 8.33 19.97 0.92
N GLN A 370 7.92 18.95 1.69
CA GLN A 370 7.93 17.55 1.24
C GLN A 370 7.05 17.36 0.01
N ALA A 371 5.84 17.91 0.01
CA ALA A 371 4.91 17.86 -1.12
C ALA A 371 5.49 18.52 -2.38
N ALA A 372 6.16 19.67 -2.23
CA ALA A 372 6.80 20.38 -3.33
C ALA A 372 7.95 19.58 -3.94
N ASP A 373 8.82 19.01 -3.10
CA ASP A 373 9.96 18.20 -3.56
C ASP A 373 9.46 16.93 -4.26
N TYR A 374 8.37 16.33 -3.76
CA TYR A 374 7.71 15.19 -4.40
C TYR A 374 7.14 15.52 -5.78
N ALA A 375 6.32 16.57 -5.89
CA ALA A 375 5.73 16.99 -7.16
C ALA A 375 6.79 17.32 -8.22
N LYS A 376 7.90 17.92 -7.79
CA LYS A 376 9.04 18.19 -8.66
C LYS A 376 9.67 16.92 -9.22
N ASN A 377 9.81 15.86 -8.43
CA ASN A 377 10.33 14.57 -8.89
C ASN A 377 9.40 13.90 -9.92
N LEU A 378 8.10 14.14 -9.81
CA LEU A 378 7.11 13.68 -10.77
C LEU A 378 6.93 14.61 -11.98
N ASN A 379 7.72 15.69 -12.05
CA ASN A 379 7.64 16.69 -13.10
C ASN A 379 6.24 17.34 -13.22
N ILE A 380 5.62 17.58 -12.06
CA ILE A 380 4.30 18.21 -11.92
C ILE A 380 4.47 19.58 -11.25
N ASP A 381 3.86 20.61 -11.86
CA ASP A 381 4.02 22.01 -11.46
C ASP A 381 3.21 22.42 -10.21
N SER A 382 2.29 21.56 -9.74
CA SER A 382 1.42 21.86 -8.60
C SER A 382 1.01 20.63 -7.80
N VAL A 383 0.89 20.78 -6.49
CA VAL A 383 0.38 19.75 -5.56
C VAL A 383 -0.64 20.35 -4.60
N THR A 384 -1.68 19.59 -4.28
CA THR A 384 -2.71 20.01 -3.31
C THR A 384 -2.63 19.15 -2.05
N ILE A 385 -2.58 19.77 -0.88
CA ILE A 385 -2.64 19.10 0.42
C ILE A 385 -4.06 19.22 0.96
N ALA A 386 -4.74 18.07 1.12
CA ALA A 386 -5.99 17.97 1.85
C ALA A 386 -5.69 17.80 3.35
N LEU A 387 -5.78 18.91 4.11
CA LEU A 387 -5.43 18.96 5.52
C LEU A 387 -6.68 18.77 6.40
N PHE A 388 -6.82 17.60 7.02
CA PHE A 388 -7.90 17.30 7.95
C PHE A 388 -7.62 17.92 9.33
N ILE A 389 -8.55 18.75 9.82
CA ILE A 389 -8.41 19.47 11.09
C ILE A 389 -9.61 19.12 12.00
N PRO A 390 -9.40 18.78 13.28
CA PRO A 390 -10.47 18.46 14.24
C PRO A 390 -11.22 19.71 14.73
N VAL A 391 -11.53 20.65 13.83
CA VAL A 391 -12.17 21.92 14.11
C VAL A 391 -13.11 22.26 12.95
N LEU A 392 -14.33 22.74 13.26
CA LEU A 392 -15.31 23.16 12.25
C LEU A 392 -15.34 24.66 11.99
N GLU A 393 -14.63 25.44 12.80
CA GLU A 393 -14.65 26.89 12.71
C GLU A 393 -14.09 27.36 11.35
N GLU A 394 -14.96 27.92 10.51
CA GLU A 394 -14.58 28.34 9.15
C GLU A 394 -13.45 29.36 9.12
N THR A 395 -13.37 30.23 10.13
CA THR A 395 -12.31 31.24 10.27
C THR A 395 -10.94 30.57 10.38
N VAL A 396 -10.84 29.46 11.11
CA VAL A 396 -9.63 28.65 11.27
C VAL A 396 -9.31 27.90 9.98
N LEU A 397 -10.32 27.28 9.35
CA LEU A 397 -10.15 26.55 8.09
C LEU A 397 -9.71 27.46 6.93
N LYS A 398 -10.30 28.66 6.81
CA LYS A 398 -9.93 29.66 5.79
C LYS A 398 -8.52 30.18 6.01
N LYS A 399 -8.12 30.49 7.26
CA LYS A 399 -6.75 30.93 7.59
C LYS A 399 -5.68 29.87 7.30
N ARG A 400 -6.05 28.58 7.30
CA ARG A 400 -5.13 27.46 7.03
C ARG A 400 -5.11 27.00 5.58
N SER A 401 -6.01 27.49 4.75
CA SER A 401 -5.98 27.23 3.31
C SER A 401 -5.04 28.24 2.65
N ILE A 402 -3.84 27.80 2.28
CA ILE A 402 -2.73 28.66 1.86
C ILE A 402 -2.28 28.27 0.45
N LEU A 403 -1.90 29.27 -0.34
CA LEU A 403 -1.18 29.10 -1.60
C LEU A 403 0.26 29.54 -1.40
N GLU A 404 1.22 28.66 -1.68
CA GLU A 404 2.64 28.99 -1.56
C GLU A 404 3.43 28.38 -2.72
N VAL A 405 4.42 29.11 -3.25
CA VAL A 405 5.30 28.60 -4.29
C VAL A 405 6.63 28.18 -3.65
N ILE A 406 6.92 26.88 -3.67
CA ILE A 406 8.13 26.30 -3.07
C ILE A 406 8.91 25.61 -4.18
N ASN A 407 10.18 25.99 -4.36
CA ASN A 407 11.07 25.39 -5.37
C ASN A 407 10.52 25.39 -6.81
N GLY A 408 9.62 26.35 -7.15
CA GLY A 408 8.98 26.46 -8.47
C GLY A 408 7.69 25.66 -8.62
N VAL A 409 7.29 24.89 -7.60
CA VAL A 409 6.02 24.14 -7.53
C VAL A 409 4.99 24.95 -6.75
N GLU A 410 3.77 24.99 -7.25
CA GLU A 410 2.62 25.59 -6.55
C GLU A 410 2.03 24.59 -5.54
N VAL A 411 2.19 24.87 -4.25
CA VAL A 411 1.62 24.06 -3.16
C VAL A 411 0.35 24.71 -2.65
N ARG A 412 -0.77 23.99 -2.73
CA ARG A 412 -2.08 24.47 -2.30
C ARG A 412 -2.56 23.68 -1.10
N VAL A 413 -2.81 24.31 0.04
CA VAL A 413 -3.38 23.65 1.22
C VAL A 413 -4.88 23.93 1.27
N VAL A 414 -5.69 22.88 1.42
CA VAL A 414 -7.14 22.98 1.64
C VAL A 414 -7.48 22.35 2.98
N ALA A 415 -7.91 23.18 3.93
CA ALA A 415 -8.31 22.71 5.25
C ALA A 415 -9.75 22.14 5.25
N ILE A 416 -9.89 20.91 5.75
CA ILE A 416 -11.12 20.13 5.82
C ILE A 416 -11.43 19.85 7.30
N GLY A 417 -12.51 20.44 7.81
CA GLY A 417 -12.91 20.30 9.21
C GLY A 417 -13.68 19.02 9.50
N TRP A 418 -13.40 18.38 10.64
CA TRP A 418 -14.14 17.22 11.13
C TRP A 418 -14.38 17.27 12.66
N VAL A 419 -15.37 16.50 13.15
CA VAL A 419 -15.72 16.33 14.58
C VAL A 419 -16.10 14.88 14.86
#